data_AF-A0A6M7UUL3-F1
#
_entry.id   AF-A0A6M7UUL3-F1
#
_cell.length_a   1.000
_cell.length_b   1.000
_cell.length_c   1.000
_cell.angle_alpha   90.00
_cell.angle_beta   90.00
_cell.angle_gamma   90.00
#
_symmetry.space_group_name_H-M   'P 1'
#
loop_
_entity.id
_entity.type
_entity.pdbx_description
1 polymer ?
#
loop_
_entity_poly.entity_id
_entity_poly.type
_entity_poly.pdbx_seq_one_letter_code
_entity_poly.pdbx_strand_id
1 'polypeptide(L)' 'MSKSVYDRGLLKPGDIARLQRVFDEACLRREAHPDSPEAREIALTLLALHNAGMVDEEMLTDAVGFRRLEPKSA' A
#
# COMPACT_ATOMS: atom_id res chain seq x y z
N MET A 1 -24.26 12.82 -18.19
CA MET A 1 -24.02 12.99 -16.74
C MET A 1 -22.52 13.16 -16.52
N SER A 2 -22.10 14.35 -16.10
CA SER A 2 -20.70 14.66 -15.84
C SER A 2 -20.26 13.91 -14.59
N LYS A 3 -19.51 12.80 -14.76
CA LYS A 3 -18.84 12.14 -13.63
C LYS A 3 -17.95 13.18 -12.98
N SER A 4 -18.25 13.51 -11.72
CA SER A 4 -17.53 14.56 -11.00
C SER A 4 -16.04 14.22 -11.00
N VAL A 5 -15.18 15.23 -11.01
CA VAL A 5 -13.72 15.07 -11.01
C VAL A 5 -13.22 14.21 -9.81
N TYR A 6 -14.06 14.01 -8.80
CA TYR A 6 -13.82 13.10 -7.67
C TYR A 6 -13.89 11.60 -8.01
N ASP A 7 -14.36 11.23 -9.19
CA ASP A 7 -14.56 9.84 -9.62
C ASP A 7 -13.29 9.24 -10.28
N ARG A 8 -12.20 10.02 -10.35
CA ARG A 8 -10.89 9.60 -10.87
C ARG A 8 -9.77 9.94 -9.89
N GLY A 9 -9.56 9.07 -8.90
CA GLY A 9 -8.23 8.92 -8.30
C GLY A 9 -7.75 10.01 -7.34
N LEU A 10 -8.64 10.74 -6.65
CA LEU A 10 -8.23 11.50 -5.47
C LEU A 10 -8.49 10.68 -4.20
N LEU A 11 -7.43 10.19 -3.59
CA LEU A 11 -7.48 9.67 -2.22
C LEU A 11 -8.00 10.78 -1.31
N LYS A 12 -9.02 10.48 -0.49
CA LYS A 12 -9.44 11.45 0.53
C LYS A 12 -8.32 11.58 1.56
N PRO A 13 -8.20 12.71 2.26
CA PRO A 13 -7.18 12.88 3.31
C PRO A 13 -7.18 11.73 4.34
N GLY A 14 -8.35 11.19 4.68
CA GLY A 14 -8.47 10.03 5.57
C GLY A 14 -7.94 8.73 4.98
N ASP A 15 -8.05 8.54 3.66
CA ASP A 15 -7.49 7.38 2.94
C ASP A 15 -5.97 7.49 2.88
N ILE A 16 -5.44 8.69 2.60
CA ILE A 16 -3.99 8.95 2.61
C ILE A 16 -3.41 8.66 3.99
N ALA A 17 -4.04 9.16 5.07
CA ALA A 17 -3.57 8.92 6.43
C ALA A 17 -3.60 7.44 6.81
N ARG A 18 -4.58 6.68 6.31
CA ARG A 18 -4.66 5.23 6.50
C ARG A 18 -3.53 4.51 5.76
N LEU A 19 -3.37 4.80 4.47
CA LEU A 19 -2.33 4.18 3.65
C LEU A 19 -0.92 4.51 4.17
N GLN A 20 -0.70 5.72 4.69
CA GLN A 20 0.56 6.09 5.33
C GLN A 20 0.85 5.21 6.56
N ARG A 21 -0.12 5.01 7.46
CA ARG A 21 0.07 4.12 8.62
C ARG A 21 0.43 2.69 8.22
N VAL A 22 -0.27 2.15 7.22
CA VAL A 22 0.01 0.80 6.70
C VAL A 22 1.42 0.74 6.09
N PHE A 23 1.80 1.75 5.32
CA PHE A 23 3.11 1.85 4.71
C PHE A 23 4.23 1.91 5.76
N ASP A 24 4.08 2.75 6.77
CA ASP A 24 5.05 2.91 7.86
C ASP A 24 5.24 1.58 8.61
N GLU A 25 4.13 0.93 8.97
CA GLU A 25 4.14 -0.38 9.63
C GLU A 25 4.82 -1.45 8.76
N ALA A 26 4.52 -1.48 7.46
CA ALA A 26 5.14 -2.42 6.53
C ALA A 26 6.65 -2.18 6.37
N CYS A 27 7.08 -0.91 6.35
CA CYS A 27 8.49 -0.56 6.33
C CYS A 27 9.20 -1.02 7.62
N LEU A 28 8.57 -0.82 8.79
CA LEU A 28 9.09 -1.30 10.06
C LEU A 28 9.21 -2.83 10.10
N ARG A 29 8.16 -3.56 9.73
CA ARG A 29 8.14 -5.04 9.73
C ARG A 29 9.17 -5.64 8.77
N ARG A 30 9.45 -4.96 7.67
CA ARG A 30 10.40 -5.42 6.64
C ARG A 30 11.81 -4.84 6.79
N GLU A 31 12.04 -4.03 7.83
CA GLU A 31 13.29 -3.30 8.06
C GLU A 31 13.73 -2.49 6.82
N ALA A 32 12.76 -1.95 6.08
CA ALA A 32 12.99 -1.17 4.86
C ALA A 32 13.06 0.33 5.18
N HIS A 33 14.06 1.02 4.62
CA HIS A 33 14.13 2.48 4.71
C HIS A 33 13.04 3.09 3.82
N PRO A 34 12.28 4.12 4.26
CA PRO A 34 11.16 4.68 3.48
C PRO A 34 11.51 5.13 2.05
N ASP A 35 12.76 5.59 1.84
CA ASP A 35 13.27 6.01 0.53
C ASP A 35 13.91 4.87 -0.29
N SER A 36 13.87 3.63 0.19
CA SER A 36 14.50 2.49 -0.48
C SER A 36 13.65 1.98 -1.66
N PRO A 37 14.26 1.28 -2.63
CA PRO A 37 13.52 0.60 -3.70
C PRO A 37 12.46 -0.37 -3.16
N GLU A 38 12.75 -1.07 -2.07
CA GLU A 38 11.83 -2.00 -1.42
C GLU A 38 10.61 -1.27 -0.84
N ALA A 39 10.82 -0.12 -0.19
CA ALA A 39 9.71 0.72 0.29
C ALA A 39 8.86 1.23 -0.87
N ARG A 40 9.47 1.62 -1.99
CA ARG A 40 8.72 1.97 -3.20
C ARG A 40 7.82 0.82 -3.68
N GLU A 41 8.31 -0.42 -3.68
CA GLU A 41 7.50 -1.59 -4.04
C GLU A 41 6.34 -1.82 -3.08
N ILE A 42 6.56 -1.63 -1.76
CA ILE A 42 5.50 -1.66 -0.73
C ILE A 42 4.42 -0.64 -1.07
N ALA A 43 4.80 0.61 -1.31
CA ALA A 43 3.87 1.70 -1.61
C ALA A 43 3.05 1.43 -2.89
N LEU A 44 3.70 0.94 -3.95
CA LEU A 44 3.02 0.60 -5.20
C LEU A 44 2.03 -0.55 -5.02
N THR A 45 2.41 -1.59 -4.28
CA THR A 45 1.53 -2.72 -3.97
C THR A 45 0.33 -2.26 -3.15
N LEU A 46 0.57 -1.43 -2.14
CA LEU A 46 -0.46 -0.87 -1.27
C LEU A 46 -1.48 -0.05 -2.06
N LEU A 47 -1.02 0.83 -2.96
CA LEU A 47 -1.88 1.61 -3.83
C LEU A 47 -2.68 0.73 -4.80
N ALA A 48 -2.07 -0.33 -5.34
CA ALA A 48 -2.76 -1.26 -6.23
C ALA A 48 -3.90 -1.99 -5.50
N LEU A 49 -3.66 -2.46 -4.28
CA LEU A 49 -4.67 -3.11 -3.44
C LEU A 49 -5.82 -2.15 -3.09
N HIS A 50 -5.49 -0.92 -2.70
CA HIS A 50 -6.49 0.10 -2.43
C HIS A 50 -7.36 0.41 -3.66
N ASN A 51 -6.73 0.58 -4.82
CA ASN A 51 -7.43 0.81 -6.09
C ASN A 51 -8.28 -0.39 -6.53
N ALA A 52 -7.94 -1.61 -6.09
CA ALA A 52 -8.75 -2.81 -6.28
C ALA A 52 -9.94 -2.90 -5.30
N GLY A 53 -10.10 -1.94 -4.39
CA GLY A 53 -11.20 -1.85 -3.44
C GLY A 53 -10.88 -2.41 -2.05
N MET A 54 -9.63 -2.81 -1.78
CA MET A 54 -9.22 -3.22 -0.43
C MET A 54 -9.00 -1.96 0.43
N VAL A 55 -9.93 -1.69 1.35
CA VAL A 55 -9.91 -0.48 2.21
C VAL A 55 -9.71 -0.80 3.69
N ASP A 56 -9.72 -2.08 4.04
CA ASP A 56 -9.48 -2.56 5.40
C ASP A 56 -8.00 -2.43 5.76
N GLU A 57 -7.71 -1.78 6.89
CA GLU A 57 -6.35 -1.43 7.30
C GLU A 57 -5.54 -2.67 7.72
N GLU A 58 -6.18 -3.63 8.38
CA GLU A 58 -5.55 -4.88 8.83
C GLU A 58 -5.21 -5.76 7.63
N MET A 59 -6.15 -5.94 6.69
CA MET A 59 -5.93 -6.70 5.47
C MET A 59 -4.81 -6.10 4.59
N LEU A 60 -4.75 -4.78 4.48
CA LEU A 60 -3.68 -4.11 3.73
C LEU A 60 -2.32 -4.34 4.41
N THR A 61 -2.26 -4.22 5.73
CA THR A 61 -1.03 -4.42 6.52
C THR A 61 -0.52 -5.85 6.38
N ASP A 62 -1.40 -6.84 6.46
CA ASP A 62 -1.01 -8.24 6.28
C ASP A 62 -0.55 -8.52 4.86
N ALA A 63 -1.19 -7.90 3.85
CA ALA A 63 -0.81 -8.11 2.45
C ALA A 63 0.60 -7.57 2.12
N VAL A 64 1.04 -6.47 2.76
CA VAL A 64 2.34 -5.83 2.46
C VAL A 64 3.41 -6.04 3.53
N GLY A 65 3.03 -6.50 4.73
CA GLY A 65 3.90 -6.60 5.90
C GLY A 65 4.85 -7.79 5.90
N PHE A 66 4.62 -8.78 5.04
CA PHE A 66 5.53 -9.92 4.91
C PHE A 66 6.57 -9.68 3.82
N ARG A 67 7.83 -9.99 4.14
CA ARG A 67 8.90 -10.05 3.15
C ARG A 67 8.54 -11.15 2.16
N ARG A 68 8.35 -10.80 0.88
CA ARG A 68 8.11 -11.77 -0.20
C ARG A 68 9.20 -12.83 -0.11
N LEU A 69 8.82 -14.06 0.22
CA LEU A 69 9.71 -15.21 0.11
C LEU A 69 10.19 -15.23 -1.34
N GLU A 70 11.50 -15.13 -1.54
CA GLU A 70 12.06 -15.26 -2.88
C GLU A 70 11.56 -16.59 -3.47
N PRO A 71 11.08 -16.61 -4.72
CA PRO A 71 10.71 -17.86 -5.34
C PRO A 71 11.96 -18.74 -5.33
N LYS A 72 11.90 -19.86 -4.61
CA LYS A 72 12.94 -20.89 -4.61
C LYS A 72 13.25 -21.17 -6.08
N SER A 73 14.43 -20.76 -6.55
CA SER A 73 14.88 -21.09 -7.89
C SER A 73 14.87 -22.62 -8.00
N ALA A 74 14.03 -23.13 -8.89
CA ALA A 74 13.92 -24.54 -9.22
C ALA A 74 15.06 -24.96 -10.17
#